data_AF-A0A9P0LEJ1-F1
#
_entry.id   AF-A0A9P0LEJ1-F1
#
_cell.length_a   1.000
_cell.length_b   1.000
_cell.length_c   1.000
_cell.angle_alpha   90.00
_cell.angle_beta   90.00
_cell.angle_gamma   90.00
#
_symmetry.space_group_name_H-M   'P 1'
#
loop_
_entity.id
_entity.type
_entity.pdbx_description
1 polymer ?
#
loop_
_entity_poly.entity_id
_entity_poly.type
_entity_poly.pdbx_seq_one_letter_code
_entity_poly.pdbx_strand_id
1 'polypeptide(L)'
;MGNRSSLLLREEEIAQIQQETGFTPNQIERLYSRFTSLDRGDCGTLSRDDFLRIPELAINPLGERIVNSFFQGDEFADRVNFRQFMHVLAHFRPIKRNKENKLNSREEKLRYPPQRPKLTHGYCGAIW
;
A
#
# COMPACT_ATOMS: atom_id res chain seq x y z
N MET A 1 16.70 -23.54 -9.74
CA MET A 1 15.74 -23.22 -10.82
C MET A 1 15.65 -21.71 -10.90
N GLY A 2 15.99 -21.14 -12.07
CA GLY A 2 16.47 -19.76 -12.24
C GLY A 2 15.41 -18.69 -12.03
N ASN A 3 15.77 -17.67 -11.26
CA ASN A 3 14.98 -16.46 -11.09
C ASN A 3 15.43 -15.43 -12.14
N ARG A 4 14.69 -15.33 -13.26
CA ARG A 4 14.95 -14.38 -14.35
C ARG A 4 14.23 -13.03 -14.15
N SER A 5 14.10 -12.55 -12.92
CA SER A 5 13.53 -11.21 -12.67
C SER A 5 14.54 -10.07 -12.84
N SER A 6 15.84 -10.38 -13.00
CA SER A 6 16.95 -9.42 -12.92
C SER A 6 17.19 -8.56 -14.17
N LEU A 7 16.24 -8.45 -15.11
CA LEU A 7 16.46 -7.74 -16.38
C LEU A 7 15.57 -6.51 -16.62
N LEU A 8 14.65 -6.16 -15.71
CA LEU A 8 13.67 -5.10 -15.99
C LEU A 8 13.83 -3.82 -15.14
N LEU A 9 14.45 -3.88 -13.96
CA LEU A 9 14.76 -2.70 -13.15
C LEU A 9 16.26 -2.45 -13.15
N ARG A 10 16.69 -1.22 -13.41
CA ARG A 10 18.11 -0.84 -13.28
C ARG A 10 18.52 -0.85 -11.81
N GLU A 11 19.78 -1.17 -11.54
CA GLU A 11 20.34 -1.15 -10.18
C GLU A 11 20.15 0.22 -9.49
N GLU A 12 20.26 1.30 -10.27
CA GLU A 12 20.02 2.67 -9.80
C GLU A 12 18.57 2.88 -9.31
N GLU A 13 17.59 2.32 -10.01
CA GLU A 13 16.18 2.42 -9.66
C GLU A 13 15.88 1.61 -8.40
N ILE A 14 16.47 0.42 -8.29
CA ILE A 14 16.38 -0.42 -7.09
C ILE A 14 16.98 0.31 -5.89
N ALA A 15 18.14 0.95 -6.06
CA ALA A 15 18.79 1.72 -5.00
C ALA A 15 17.94 2.92 -4.55
N GLN A 16 17.34 3.67 -5.48
CA GLN A 16 16.45 4.78 -5.17
C GLN A 16 15.20 4.30 -4.41
N ILE A 17 14.52 3.27 -4.92
CA ILE A 17 13.34 2.71 -4.26
C ILE A 17 13.71 2.18 -2.87
N GLN A 18 14.85 1.52 -2.73
CA GLN A 18 15.35 1.05 -1.44
C GLN A 18 15.54 2.20 -0.45
N GLN A 19 16.14 3.32 -0.87
CA GLN A 19 16.32 4.49 -0.01
C GLN A 19 14.99 5.11 0.39
N GLU A 20 14.04 5.21 -0.53
CA GLU A 20 12.73 5.84 -0.31
C GLU A 20 11.80 5.00 0.58
N THR A 21 11.77 3.69 0.34
CA THR A 21 10.77 2.79 0.91
C THR A 21 11.31 1.91 2.03
N GLY A 22 12.64 1.75 2.09
CA GLY A 22 13.34 0.84 3.00
C GLY A 22 13.15 -0.65 2.70
N PHE A 23 12.62 -1.01 1.52
CA PHE A 23 12.61 -2.40 1.04
C PHE A 23 14.01 -2.85 0.63
N THR A 24 14.31 -4.13 0.82
CA THR A 24 15.55 -4.73 0.31
C THR A 24 15.46 -4.97 -1.20
N PRO A 25 16.58 -5.03 -1.94
CA PRO A 25 16.58 -5.31 -3.38
C PRO A 25 15.74 -6.54 -3.76
N ASN A 26 15.95 -7.66 -3.05
CA ASN A 26 15.17 -8.89 -3.25
C ASN A 26 13.66 -8.71 -3.01
N GLN A 27 13.25 -7.81 -2.09
CA GLN A 27 11.83 -7.51 -1.90
C GLN A 27 11.29 -6.68 -3.06
N ILE A 28 12.06 -5.70 -3.54
CA ILE A 28 11.71 -4.84 -4.68
C ILE A 28 11.50 -5.69 -5.93
N GLU A 29 12.42 -6.60 -6.24
CA GLU A 29 12.31 -7.51 -7.39
C GLU A 29 11.06 -8.42 -7.30
N ARG A 30 10.79 -8.98 -6.12
CA ARG A 30 9.61 -9.83 -5.91
C ARG A 30 8.31 -9.04 -6.03
N LEU A 31 8.29 -7.79 -5.56
CA LEU A 31 7.15 -6.90 -5.71
C LEU A 31 6.96 -6.47 -7.16
N TYR A 32 8.05 -6.23 -7.89
CA TYR A 32 8.01 -5.93 -9.33
C TYR A 32 7.44 -7.09 -10.13
N SER A 33 7.88 -8.32 -9.88
CA SER A 33 7.32 -9.51 -10.52
C SER A 33 5.82 -9.70 -10.23
N ARG A 34 5.37 -9.35 -9.02
CA ARG A 34 3.94 -9.38 -8.68
C ARG A 34 3.17 -8.25 -9.38
N PHE A 35 3.76 -7.06 -9.47
CA PHE A 35 3.19 -5.92 -10.17
C PHE A 35 2.95 -6.25 -11.65
N THR A 36 3.95 -6.78 -12.34
CA THR A 36 3.80 -7.17 -13.76
C THR A 36 2.83 -8.32 -13.96
N SER A 37 2.69 -9.23 -12.98
CA SER A 37 1.68 -10.30 -13.04
C SER A 37 0.25 -9.78 -12.92
N LEU A 38 0.05 -8.61 -12.30
CA LEU A 38 -1.25 -7.95 -12.19
C LEU A 38 -1.54 -7.07 -13.42
N ASP A 39 -0.50 -6.50 -14.04
CA ASP A 39 -0.60 -5.66 -15.24
C ASP A 39 -0.82 -6.53 -16.49
N ARG A 40 -2.06 -6.96 -16.72
CA ARG A 40 -2.41 -7.75 -17.92
C ARG A 40 -2.30 -6.97 -19.23
N GLY A 41 -2.26 -5.64 -19.16
CA GLY A 41 -2.15 -4.78 -20.32
C GLY A 41 -0.72 -4.54 -20.76
N ASP A 42 0.27 -4.98 -19.99
CA ASP A 42 1.70 -4.64 -20.15
C ASP A 42 1.89 -3.11 -20.33
N CYS A 43 1.04 -2.33 -19.64
CA CYS A 43 0.98 -0.88 -19.77
C CYS A 43 1.93 -0.18 -18.80
N GLY A 44 2.64 -0.93 -17.95
CA GLY A 44 3.48 -0.42 -16.86
C GLY A 44 2.69 0.21 -15.71
N THR A 45 1.36 0.03 -15.69
CA THR A 45 0.44 0.66 -14.75
C THR A 45 -0.68 -0.28 -14.33
N LEU A 46 -1.11 -0.19 -13.08
CA LEU A 46 -2.24 -0.96 -12.54
C LEU A 46 -3.47 -0.07 -12.37
N SER A 47 -4.60 -0.55 -12.86
CA SER A 47 -5.91 0.06 -12.64
C SER A 47 -6.57 -0.47 -11.36
N ARG A 48 -7.67 0.18 -10.94
CA ARG A 48 -8.46 -0.28 -9.79
C ARG A 48 -8.95 -1.72 -9.95
N ASP A 49 -9.41 -2.07 -11.15
CA ASP A 49 -9.85 -3.43 -11.49
C ASP A 49 -8.73 -4.47 -11.33
N ASP A 50 -7.48 -4.10 -11.63
CA ASP A 50 -6.35 -5.02 -11.47
C ASP A 50 -6.08 -5.36 -9.99
N PHE A 51 -6.31 -4.41 -9.08
CA PHE A 51 -6.23 -4.66 -7.63
C PHE A 51 -7.40 -5.50 -7.12
N LEU A 52 -8.62 -5.26 -7.61
CA LEU A 52 -9.81 -6.01 -7.19
C LEU A 52 -9.77 -7.49 -7.62
N ARG A 53 -8.94 -7.82 -8.60
CA ARG A 53 -8.69 -9.20 -9.02
C ARG A 53 -7.88 -10.01 -8.03
N ILE A 54 -7.21 -9.38 -7.06
CA ILE A 54 -6.46 -10.09 -6.03
C ILE A 54 -7.48 -10.72 -5.06
N PRO A 55 -7.67 -12.06 -5.08
CA PRO A 55 -8.72 -12.70 -4.30
C PRO A 55 -8.56 -12.45 -2.80
N GLU A 56 -7.32 -12.45 -2.31
CA GLU A 56 -6.99 -12.18 -0.91
C GLU A 56 -7.29 -10.74 -0.51
N LEU A 57 -7.24 -9.79 -1.46
CA LEU A 57 -7.59 -8.41 -1.20
C LEU A 57 -9.11 -8.21 -1.21
N ALA A 58 -9.82 -8.92 -2.09
CA ALA A 58 -11.27 -8.88 -2.20
C ALA A 58 -11.98 -9.39 -0.93
N ILE A 59 -11.41 -10.40 -0.27
CA ILE A 59 -11.92 -10.92 1.02
C ILE A 59 -11.39 -10.17 2.24
N ASN A 60 -10.45 -9.23 2.06
CA ASN A 60 -9.88 -8.47 3.16
C ASN A 60 -10.85 -7.33 3.55
N PRO A 61 -11.28 -7.22 4.83
CA PRO A 61 -12.17 -6.14 5.27
C PRO A 61 -11.55 -4.73 5.12
N LEU A 62 -10.23 -4.65 4.94
CA LEU A 62 -9.51 -3.41 4.64
C LEU A 62 -9.17 -3.26 3.16
N GLY A 63 -9.54 -4.23 2.31
CA GLY A 63 -9.16 -4.30 0.91
C GLY A 63 -9.53 -3.04 0.14
N GLU A 64 -10.80 -2.62 0.19
CA GLU A 64 -11.25 -1.37 -0.42
C GLU A 64 -10.48 -0.15 0.07
N ARG A 65 -10.16 -0.08 1.37
CA ARG A 65 -9.38 1.05 1.92
C ARG A 65 -7.94 1.05 1.40
N ILE A 66 -7.33 -0.12 1.28
CA ILE A 66 -6.00 -0.30 0.72
C ILE A 66 -5.98 0.10 -0.76
N VAL A 67 -6.96 -0.37 -1.55
CA VAL A 67 -7.13 0.01 -2.96
C VAL A 67 -7.26 1.53 -3.07
N ASN A 68 -8.15 2.15 -2.28
CA ASN A 68 -8.31 3.60 -2.27
C ASN A 68 -7.01 4.36 -1.95
N SER A 69 -6.16 3.85 -1.06
CA SER A 69 -4.87 4.48 -0.74
C SER A 69 -3.93 4.58 -1.94
N PHE A 70 -4.06 3.72 -2.96
CA PHE A 70 -3.25 3.85 -4.17
C PHE A 70 -3.68 5.00 -5.09
N PHE A 71 -4.92 5.47 -4.99
CA PHE A 71 -5.50 6.49 -5.89
C PHE A 71 -5.78 7.83 -5.20
N GLN A 72 -5.42 8.00 -3.92
CA GLN A 72 -5.72 9.21 -3.14
C GLN A 72 -4.96 10.48 -3.58
N GLY A 73 -3.95 10.37 -4.44
CA GLY A 73 -3.08 11.48 -4.82
C GLY A 73 -3.56 12.31 -6.01
N ASP A 74 -4.50 11.80 -6.81
CA ASP A 74 -4.95 12.46 -8.04
C ASP A 74 -6.36 11.94 -8.38
N GLU A 75 -7.38 12.77 -8.20
CA GLU A 75 -8.79 12.40 -8.46
C GLU A 75 -9.04 11.98 -9.92
N PHE A 76 -8.12 12.31 -10.84
CA PHE A 76 -8.20 11.96 -12.25
C PHE A 76 -7.29 10.78 -12.65
N ALA A 77 -6.43 10.30 -11.75
CA ALA A 77 -5.58 9.14 -12.03
C ALA A 77 -6.30 7.84 -11.68
N ASP A 78 -6.69 7.07 -12.70
CA ASP A 78 -7.24 5.73 -12.59
C ASP A 78 -6.16 4.64 -12.55
N ARG A 79 -4.88 5.04 -12.58
CA ARG A 79 -3.72 4.17 -12.80
C ARG A 79 -2.56 4.46 -11.86
N VAL A 80 -1.89 3.39 -11.46
CA VAL A 80 -0.79 3.39 -10.48
C VAL A 80 0.45 2.80 -11.13
N ASN A 81 1.53 3.57 -11.19
CA ASN A 81 2.82 3.06 -11.65
C ASN A 81 3.57 2.31 -10.54
N PHE A 82 4.64 1.59 -10.92
CA PHE A 82 5.39 0.76 -9.97
C PHE A 82 5.97 1.56 -8.78
N ARG A 83 6.45 2.79 -9.02
CA ARG A 83 7.02 3.61 -7.94
C ARG A 83 5.94 4.02 -6.92
N GLN A 84 4.77 4.47 -7.40
CA GLN A 84 3.62 4.77 -6.54
C GLN A 84 3.17 3.54 -5.75
N PHE A 85 3.09 2.38 -6.40
CA PHE A 85 2.78 1.12 -5.74
C PHE A 85 3.73 0.81 -4.58
N MET A 86 5.04 0.98 -4.81
CA MET A 86 6.07 0.77 -3.79
C MET A 86 5.97 1.76 -2.61
N HIS A 87 5.68 3.02 -2.89
CA HIS A 87 5.48 4.06 -1.85
C HIS A 87 4.29 3.73 -0.95
N VAL A 88 3.15 3.35 -1.51
CA VAL A 88 1.96 2.99 -0.72
C VAL A 88 2.24 1.75 0.14
N LEU A 89 2.89 0.72 -0.42
CA LEU A 89 3.28 -0.45 0.36
C LEU A 89 4.28 -0.15 1.48
N ALA A 90 5.13 0.87 1.32
CA ALA A 90 6.04 1.31 2.37
C ALA A 90 5.31 1.80 3.64
N HIS A 91 4.13 2.40 3.51
CA HIS A 91 3.33 2.86 4.64
C HIS A 91 2.81 1.70 5.51
N PHE A 92 2.57 0.55 4.89
CA PHE A 92 2.10 -0.67 5.58
C PHE A 92 3.23 -1.53 6.14
N ARG A 93 4.49 -1.09 6.01
CA ARG A 93 5.61 -1.84 6.59
C ARG A 93 5.49 -1.83 8.12
N PRO A 94 5.71 -2.98 8.79
CA PRO A 94 5.77 -3.03 10.23
C PRO A 94 6.83 -2.07 10.75
N ILE A 95 6.44 -1.16 11.65
CA ILE A 95 7.36 -0.20 12.27
C ILE A 95 8.35 -0.99 13.12
N LYS A 96 9.59 -1.13 12.64
CA LYS A 96 10.69 -1.63 13.45
C LYS A 96 11.11 -0.51 14.41
N ARG A 97 10.99 -0.75 15.73
CA ARG A 97 11.28 0.24 16.80
C ARG A 97 12.68 0.88 16.78
N ASN A 98 13.60 0.40 15.93
CA ASN A 98 15.02 0.76 15.94
C ASN A 98 15.51 1.46 14.65
N LYS A 99 14.60 1.95 13.79
CA LYS A 99 14.93 2.81 12.64
C LYS A 99 13.94 3.97 12.64
N GLU A 100 14.47 5.20 12.75
CA GLU A 100 13.67 6.42 12.72
C GLU A 100 12.86 6.47 11.41
N ASN A 101 11.52 6.46 11.54
CA ASN A 101 10.60 6.51 10.42
C ASN A 101 9.88 7.86 10.47
N LYS A 102 10.39 8.85 9.72
CA LYS A 102 9.88 10.24 9.72
C LYS A 102 8.38 10.32 9.38
N LEU A 103 7.86 9.37 8.60
CA LEU A 103 6.44 9.28 8.21
C LEU A 103 5.53 8.73 9.33
N ASN A 104 6.11 8.23 10.42
CA ASN A 104 5.38 7.69 11.57
C ASN A 104 5.45 8.62 12.79
N SER A 105 5.68 9.90 12.52
CA SER A 105 5.68 10.94 13.54
C SER A 105 4.30 11.09 14.15
N ARG A 106 4.25 11.51 15.42
CA ARG A 106 3.01 11.68 16.17
C ARG A 106 2.06 12.65 15.47
N GLU A 107 2.60 13.64 14.76
CA GLU A 107 1.83 14.63 13.99
C GLU A 107 1.12 14.04 12.76
N GLU A 108 1.78 13.18 11.97
CA GLU A 108 1.18 12.54 10.78
C GLU A 108 0.03 11.60 11.16
N LYS A 109 0.14 10.93 12.31
CA LYS A 109 -0.95 10.11 12.86
C LYS A 109 -2.17 10.91 13.31
N LEU A 110 -1.98 12.16 13.72
CA LEU A 110 -3.06 13.08 14.10
C LEU A 110 -3.82 13.62 12.88
N ARG A 111 -3.24 13.52 11.67
CA ARG A 111 -3.89 13.91 10.41
C ARG A 111 -5.03 12.95 10.02
N TYR A 112 -4.97 11.71 10.48
CA TYR A 112 -6.01 10.70 10.26
C TYR A 112 -6.56 10.17 11.59
N PRO A 113 -7.30 11.00 12.36
CA PRO A 113 -7.90 10.51 13.59
C PRO A 113 -8.94 9.42 13.24
N PRO A 114 -8.92 8.25 13.90
CA PRO A 114 -9.98 7.29 13.74
C PRO A 114 -11.28 7.93 14.24
N GLN A 115 -12.27 8.05 13.34
CA GLN A 115 -13.61 8.49 13.72
C GLN A 115 -14.15 7.52 14.77
N ARG A 116 -14.22 7.97 16.02
CA ARG A 116 -14.93 7.23 17.07
C ARG A 116 -16.40 7.19 16.67
N PRO A 117 -17.04 6.02 16.55
CA PRO A 117 -18.48 5.97 16.42
C PRO A 117 -19.08 6.58 17.68
N LYS A 118 -19.98 7.56 17.50
CA LYS A 118 -20.76 8.12 18.59
C LYS A 118 -21.58 6.99 19.21
N LEU A 119 -21.26 6.62 20.45
CA LEU A 119 -22.14 5.81 21.28
C LEU A 119 -23.43 6.62 21.46
N THR A 120 -24.47 6.25 20.71
CA THR A 120 -25.82 6.71 20.99
C THR A 120 -26.17 6.23 22.39
N HIS A 121 -26.46 7.17 23.27
CA HIS A 121 -26.92 6.91 24.63
C HIS A 121 -28.28 6.20 24.54
N GLY A 122 -28.25 4.87 24.57
CA GLY A 122 -29.42 4.06 24.91
C GLY A 122 -29.65 4.20 26.41
N TYR A 123 -30.67 4.96 26.77
CA TYR A 123 -31.21 5.04 28.12
C TYR A 123 -31.54 3.63 28.63
N CYS A 124 -30.73 3.10 29.53
CA CYS A 124 -31.15 2.08 30.49
C CYS A 124 -31.58 2.81 31.77
N GLY A 125 -32.81 3.34 31.75
CA GLY A 125 -33.65 3.36 32.94
C GLY A 125 -34.70 2.26 32.74
N ALA A 126 -35.22 1.57 33.73
CA ALA A 126 -35.14 1.62 35.17
C ALA A 126 -35.89 0.34 35.63
N ILE A 127 -35.42 -0.33 36.69
CA ILE A 127 -36.21 -0.85 37.84
C ILE A 127 -37.71 -1.15 37.50
N TRP A 128 -38.18 -2.40 37.41
CA TRP A 128 -38.27 -3.50 38.40
C TRP A 128 -38.36 -4.84 37.68
#